data_AF-A0A2M7JI34-F1
#
_entry.id   AF-A0A2M7JI34-F1
#
_cell.length_a   1.000
_cell.length_b   1.000
_cell.length_c   1.000
_cell.angle_alpha   90.00
_cell.angle_beta   90.00
_cell.angle_gamma   90.00
#
_symmetry.space_group_name_H-M   'P 1'
#
loop_
_entity.id
_entity.type
_entity.pdbx_description
1 polymer ?
#
loop_
_entity_poly.entity_id
_entity_poly.type
_entity_poly.pdbx_seq_one_letter_code
_entity_poly.pdbx_strand_id
1 'polypeptide(L)'
;MKRLVLVCLCLLCGCFAAFNCLAAGPLGVSPGGGNGDALVGSLSPTFSWSEVEGAVGYRLEVFKELEGALSHEEMSEQGELVIGIEIPAPALSWTPSGTVGLKTGESYIWYVKALYPEGDGNWSFGNRFRIDASMALTGMEEAVREKVTEYAKTDTEFREAIRRIIEQSPSNSDGGTAAAGDGDLPAARRLGGMEGDNVTSYGKEAGTGGSVNTFIGNAAGKVTTGEANTFLGYVAGYSNTTGEDNTFLGYGAGYSNISGHYNTCMGNHAGFSNTTGEKNTFLGYGAGAANTTGHGNVFLGYWAGYNETGSGRLYIHNSGFTSPLIYGDFNLRTIQINGSLNIADASAASDLSFKRDIKPLEGSLEKVTSLKGVSFAWRTDQYPDKGFRDGRQIGLIAQDVEKVLPELVKTDKDGKKSLSYGKLTAVLVEAIKTQHKEIEKQEARLSAQKAELQTQRARLDEQAAEIVTQRAAIEELKKLLHQVISKNI
;
A
#
# COMPACT_ATOMS: atom_id res chain seq x y z
N MET A 1 22.49 8.80 31.97
CA MET A 1 21.60 7.76 31.41
C MET A 1 20.70 8.23 30.25
N LYS A 2 20.02 9.39 30.30
CA LYS A 2 19.20 9.86 29.14
C LYS A 2 20.00 10.35 27.91
N ARG A 3 21.29 10.71 28.05
CA ARG A 3 22.18 11.04 26.92
C ARG A 3 22.82 9.82 26.25
N LEU A 4 22.84 8.64 26.89
CA LEU A 4 23.37 7.40 26.30
C LEU A 4 22.36 6.77 25.33
N VAL A 5 21.06 6.94 25.59
CA VAL A 5 19.96 6.48 24.72
C VAL A 5 19.87 7.32 23.44
N LEU A 6 20.17 8.62 23.50
CA LEU A 6 20.15 9.50 22.33
C LEU A 6 21.35 9.27 21.39
N VAL A 7 22.51 8.87 21.94
CA VAL A 7 23.69 8.47 21.16
C VAL A 7 23.48 7.11 20.50
N CYS A 8 22.80 6.15 21.16
CA CYS A 8 22.38 4.91 20.51
C CYS A 8 21.34 5.12 19.40
N LEU A 9 20.39 6.07 19.55
CA LEU A 9 19.43 6.40 18.47
C LEU A 9 20.07 7.15 17.29
N CYS A 10 21.07 8.00 17.53
CA CYS A 10 21.78 8.70 16.46
C CYS A 10 22.72 7.77 15.68
N LEU A 11 23.32 6.76 16.32
CA LEU A 11 24.11 5.72 15.65
C LEU A 11 23.23 4.77 14.81
N LEU A 12 21.96 4.56 15.20
CA LEU A 12 20.98 3.82 14.39
C LEU A 12 20.45 4.61 13.18
N CYS A 13 20.34 5.95 13.28
CA CYS A 13 19.89 6.80 12.17
C CYS A 13 21.02 7.23 11.20
N GLY A 14 22.25 7.36 11.67
CA GLY A 14 23.40 7.76 10.84
C GLY A 14 23.94 6.66 9.91
N CYS A 15 23.68 5.38 10.21
CA CYS A 15 24.11 4.27 9.36
C CYS A 15 23.25 4.06 8.09
N PHE A 16 22.09 4.70 7.98
CA PHE A 16 21.23 4.52 6.80
C PHE A 16 21.70 5.30 5.56
N ALA A 17 22.49 6.37 5.74
CA ALA A 17 22.94 7.23 4.63
C ALA A 17 24.33 6.87 4.07
N ALA A 18 25.12 6.03 4.77
CA ALA A 18 26.38 5.48 4.27
C ALA A 18 26.22 4.08 3.64
N PHE A 19 24.99 3.59 3.48
CA PHE A 19 24.71 2.29 2.85
C PHE A 19 24.60 2.34 1.31
N ASN A 20 24.78 3.52 0.70
CA ASN A 20 24.61 3.71 -0.75
C ASN A 20 25.87 4.18 -1.49
N CYS A 21 27.05 4.09 -0.89
CA CYS A 21 28.29 4.42 -1.58
C CYS A 21 29.48 3.57 -1.13
N LEU A 22 29.32 2.24 -1.18
CA LEU A 22 30.43 1.32 -1.45
C LEU A 22 29.83 0.12 -2.20
N ALA A 23 29.86 0.19 -3.53
CA ALA A 23 29.45 -0.91 -4.38
C ALA A 23 30.43 -2.08 -4.20
N ALA A 24 30.04 -3.06 -3.39
CA ALA A 24 30.39 -4.45 -3.58
C ALA A 24 29.05 -5.20 -3.78
N GLY A 25 28.93 -5.92 -4.90
CA GLY A 25 27.66 -6.38 -5.47
C GLY A 25 26.83 -7.33 -4.60
N PRO A 26 25.64 -7.73 -5.07
CA PRO A 26 24.76 -8.65 -4.35
C PRO A 26 25.48 -10.00 -4.22
N LEU A 27 25.81 -10.43 -3.01
CA LEU A 27 26.48 -11.73 -2.81
C LEU A 27 25.52 -12.72 -2.14
N GLY A 28 24.42 -12.98 -2.83
CA GLY A 28 23.87 -14.33 -2.96
C GLY A 28 24.67 -15.07 -4.03
N VAL A 29 25.91 -15.45 -3.71
CA VAL A 29 26.71 -16.30 -4.59
C VAL A 29 26.26 -17.72 -4.34
N SER A 30 25.80 -18.42 -5.39
CA SER A 30 25.73 -19.88 -5.36
C SER A 30 27.10 -20.40 -4.93
N PRO A 31 27.22 -21.27 -3.91
CA PRO A 31 28.52 -21.73 -3.44
C PRO A 31 29.24 -22.54 -4.54
N GLY A 32 30.00 -21.89 -5.41
CA GLY A 32 30.73 -22.52 -6.51
C GLY A 32 29.90 -22.63 -7.80
N GLY A 33 30.29 -21.82 -8.79
CA GLY A 33 29.87 -21.94 -10.20
C GLY A 33 31.06 -21.97 -11.15
N GLY A 34 32.26 -22.32 -10.67
CA GLY A 34 33.49 -22.38 -11.44
C GLY A 34 34.62 -23.04 -10.64
N ASN A 35 35.63 -23.57 -11.34
CA ASN A 35 36.73 -24.41 -10.83
C ASN A 35 37.60 -23.82 -9.69
N GLY A 36 37.05 -23.62 -8.50
CA GLY A 36 37.77 -23.20 -7.30
C GLY A 36 36.89 -23.13 -6.06
N ASP A 37 37.50 -23.34 -4.89
CA ASP A 37 36.82 -23.37 -3.58
C ASP A 37 36.17 -22.00 -3.28
N ALA A 38 34.85 -21.91 -3.39
CA ALA A 38 34.14 -20.66 -3.15
C ALA A 38 34.12 -20.34 -1.64
N LEU A 39 34.62 -19.16 -1.25
CA LEU A 39 34.52 -18.67 0.12
C LEU A 39 33.15 -18.04 0.39
N VAL A 40 32.45 -18.52 1.42
CA VAL A 40 31.09 -18.11 1.77
C VAL A 40 31.09 -17.49 3.17
N GLY A 41 30.69 -16.22 3.27
CA GLY A 41 30.66 -15.46 4.53
C GLY A 41 29.40 -15.63 5.40
N SER A 42 28.61 -16.68 5.16
CA SER A 42 27.31 -16.90 5.82
C SER A 42 27.12 -18.38 6.17
N LEU A 43 26.49 -18.65 7.33
CA LEU A 43 26.07 -19.99 7.76
C LEU A 43 24.74 -20.44 7.10
N SER A 44 24.11 -19.57 6.31
CA SER A 44 22.90 -19.85 5.53
C SER A 44 23.08 -19.42 4.07
N PRO A 45 23.97 -20.09 3.30
CA PRO A 45 24.17 -19.78 1.88
C PRO A 45 22.90 -20.03 1.06
N THR A 46 22.75 -19.30 -0.04
CA THR A 46 21.70 -19.57 -1.03
C THR A 46 22.28 -20.42 -2.15
N PHE A 47 21.73 -21.61 -2.36
CA PHE A 47 22.10 -22.52 -3.44
C PHE A 47 21.22 -22.23 -4.65
N SER A 48 21.79 -22.08 -5.85
CA SER A 48 21.03 -21.84 -7.08
C SER A 48 21.55 -22.66 -8.25
N TRP A 49 20.64 -23.11 -9.11
CA TRP A 49 20.93 -23.95 -10.28
C TRP A 49 20.11 -23.51 -11.49
N SER A 50 20.46 -24.04 -12.66
CA SER A 50 19.75 -23.74 -13.92
C SER A 50 18.51 -24.61 -14.08
N GLU A 51 17.48 -24.07 -14.72
CA GLU A 51 16.27 -24.81 -15.08
C GLU A 51 16.58 -25.98 -16.03
N VAL A 52 15.85 -27.08 -15.87
CA VAL A 52 15.95 -28.26 -16.73
C VAL A 52 14.54 -28.60 -17.21
N GLU A 53 14.35 -28.67 -18.53
CA GLU A 53 13.04 -28.84 -19.16
C GLU A 53 12.37 -30.14 -18.73
N GLY A 54 11.11 -30.05 -18.28
CA GLY A 54 10.30 -31.21 -17.86
C GLY A 54 10.46 -31.66 -16.40
N ALA A 55 11.33 -31.00 -15.62
CA ALA A 55 11.50 -31.33 -14.19
C ALA A 55 10.27 -30.93 -13.36
N VAL A 56 9.82 -31.83 -12.47
CA VAL A 56 8.73 -31.55 -11.51
C VAL A 56 9.25 -31.05 -10.16
N GLY A 57 10.56 -31.16 -9.93
CA GLY A 57 11.25 -30.66 -8.74
C GLY A 57 12.75 -30.96 -8.80
N TYR A 58 13.45 -30.59 -7.73
CA TYR A 58 14.90 -30.75 -7.60
C TYR A 58 15.25 -31.35 -6.24
N ARG A 59 16.28 -32.19 -6.19
CA ARG A 59 16.86 -32.68 -4.93
C ARG A 59 18.24 -32.08 -4.74
N LEU A 60 18.45 -31.44 -3.59
CA LEU A 60 19.70 -30.79 -3.19
C LEU A 60 20.31 -31.56 -2.02
N GLU A 61 21.59 -31.93 -2.16
CA GLU A 61 22.37 -32.56 -1.10
C GLU A 61 23.69 -31.83 -0.87
N VAL A 62 24.04 -31.61 0.40
CA VAL A 62 25.27 -30.95 0.84
C VAL A 62 25.99 -31.87 1.81
N PHE A 63 27.25 -32.16 1.52
CA PHE A 63 28.11 -33.02 2.33
C PHE A 63 29.29 -32.22 2.87
N LYS A 64 29.83 -32.65 4.02
CA LYS A 64 31.14 -32.19 4.48
C LYS A 64 32.23 -32.69 3.54
N GLU A 65 33.15 -31.83 3.11
CA GLU A 65 34.19 -32.20 2.14
C GLU A 65 35.05 -33.35 2.68
N LEU A 66 35.22 -34.39 1.86
CA LEU A 66 36.16 -35.49 2.09
C LEU A 66 37.34 -35.33 1.11
N GLU A 67 38.56 -35.35 1.63
CA GLU A 67 39.76 -35.08 0.85
C GLU A 67 39.94 -36.12 -0.28
N GLY A 68 39.82 -35.69 -1.53
CA GLY A 68 40.02 -36.52 -2.73
C GLY A 68 38.74 -37.07 -3.40
N ALA A 69 37.56 -36.87 -2.82
CA ALA A 69 36.28 -37.28 -3.43
C ALA A 69 35.66 -36.15 -4.25
N LEU A 70 35.22 -36.43 -5.48
CA LEU A 70 34.62 -35.44 -6.39
C LEU A 70 33.24 -35.87 -6.93
N SER A 71 32.94 -37.17 -6.92
CA SER A 71 31.66 -37.69 -7.40
C SER A 71 30.60 -37.80 -6.30
N HIS A 72 29.33 -37.68 -6.67
CA HIS A 72 28.22 -37.86 -5.72
C HIS A 72 28.20 -39.27 -5.12
N GLU A 73 28.54 -40.29 -5.91
CA GLU A 73 28.55 -41.70 -5.47
C GLU A 73 29.53 -41.93 -4.31
N GLU A 74 30.75 -41.41 -4.42
CA GLU A 74 31.76 -41.48 -3.33
C GLU A 74 31.31 -40.72 -2.08
N MET A 75 30.74 -39.53 -2.26
CA MET A 75 30.24 -38.71 -1.15
C MET A 75 29.02 -39.32 -0.47
N SER A 76 28.17 -40.04 -1.19
CA SER A 76 26.99 -40.70 -0.62
C SER A 76 27.36 -41.95 0.18
N GLU A 77 28.47 -42.62 -0.11
CA GLU A 77 28.92 -43.81 0.61
C GLU A 77 29.78 -43.49 1.84
N GLN A 78 30.60 -42.44 1.76
CA GLN A 78 31.63 -42.15 2.77
C GLN A 78 31.52 -40.76 3.40
N GLY A 79 30.75 -39.84 2.79
CA GLY A 79 30.59 -38.47 3.23
C GLY A 79 29.54 -38.29 4.33
N GLU A 80 29.73 -37.24 5.14
CA GLU A 80 28.73 -36.81 6.13
C GLU A 80 27.71 -35.90 5.45
N LEU A 81 26.47 -36.36 5.28
CA LEU A 81 25.36 -35.55 4.74
C LEU A 81 24.91 -34.52 5.78
N VAL A 82 24.99 -33.24 5.42
CA VAL A 82 24.65 -32.11 6.28
C VAL A 82 23.27 -31.54 5.93
N ILE A 83 22.94 -31.48 4.64
CA ILE A 83 21.64 -31.00 4.14
C ILE A 83 21.16 -31.96 3.06
N GLY A 84 19.91 -32.42 3.15
CA GLY A 84 19.24 -33.17 2.10
C GLY A 84 17.78 -32.73 2.00
N ILE A 85 17.38 -32.14 0.88
CA ILE A 85 16.03 -31.57 0.70
C ILE A 85 15.54 -31.71 -0.73
N GLU A 86 14.22 -31.88 -0.88
CA GLU A 86 13.51 -31.82 -2.16
C GLU A 86 12.74 -30.49 -2.28
N ILE A 87 12.88 -29.85 -3.43
CA ILE A 87 12.42 -28.50 -3.71
C ILE A 87 11.49 -28.56 -4.93
N PRO A 88 10.19 -28.22 -4.81
CA PRO A 88 9.25 -28.31 -5.92
C PRO A 88 9.54 -27.24 -6.99
N ALA A 89 9.32 -27.60 -8.27
CA ALA A 89 9.34 -26.61 -9.35
C ALA A 89 8.23 -25.56 -9.13
N PRO A 90 8.42 -24.28 -9.53
CA PRO A 90 9.49 -23.76 -10.38
C PRO A 90 10.68 -23.13 -9.63
N ALA A 91 10.92 -23.50 -8.36
CA ALA A 91 12.03 -22.90 -7.60
C ALA A 91 13.40 -23.34 -8.14
N LEU A 92 14.25 -22.36 -8.51
CA LEU A 92 15.62 -22.55 -9.03
C LEU A 92 16.71 -22.18 -8.02
N SER A 93 16.30 -21.85 -6.79
CA SER A 93 17.20 -21.54 -5.70
C SER A 93 16.57 -21.91 -4.37
N TRP A 94 17.39 -22.24 -3.38
CA TRP A 94 16.95 -22.52 -2.04
C TRP A 94 17.93 -21.95 -1.00
N THR A 95 17.37 -21.33 0.03
CA THR A 95 18.11 -20.79 1.17
C THR A 95 17.65 -21.50 2.45
N PRO A 96 18.58 -22.04 3.26
CA PRO A 96 18.23 -22.65 4.52
C PRO A 96 17.52 -21.68 5.48
N SER A 97 16.32 -22.04 5.93
CA SER A 97 15.59 -21.30 6.97
C SER A 97 15.93 -21.88 8.35
N GLY A 98 16.97 -21.36 9.00
CA GLY A 98 17.41 -21.78 10.34
C GLY A 98 18.82 -22.39 10.37
N THR A 99 19.21 -22.94 11.52
CA THR A 99 20.54 -23.54 11.72
C THR A 99 20.61 -24.90 11.03
N VAL A 100 21.40 -25.02 9.97
CA VAL A 100 21.51 -26.23 9.12
C VAL A 100 22.82 -27.00 9.28
N GLY A 101 23.42 -26.95 10.47
CA GLY A 101 24.59 -27.77 10.81
C GLY A 101 25.93 -27.33 10.18
N LEU A 102 25.91 -26.33 9.30
CA LEU A 102 27.08 -25.71 8.70
C LEU A 102 27.91 -24.93 9.73
N LYS A 103 29.26 -24.98 9.64
CA LYS A 103 30.19 -24.38 10.60
C LYS A 103 31.28 -23.54 9.93
N THR A 104 31.65 -22.43 10.57
CA THR A 104 32.78 -21.59 10.15
C THR A 104 34.10 -22.37 10.21
N GLY A 105 34.92 -22.23 9.17
CA GLY A 105 36.21 -22.88 9.02
C GLY A 105 36.16 -24.21 8.28
N GLU A 106 34.99 -24.81 8.12
CA GLU A 106 34.79 -26.10 7.43
C GLU A 106 34.46 -25.93 5.94
N SER A 107 34.84 -26.94 5.15
CA SER A 107 34.54 -27.04 3.72
C SER A 107 33.44 -28.07 3.46
N TYR A 108 32.64 -27.80 2.44
CA TYR A 108 31.49 -28.58 2.03
C TYR A 108 31.43 -28.69 0.51
N ILE A 109 30.73 -29.71 0.02
CA ILE A 109 30.45 -29.92 -1.39
C ILE A 109 28.95 -30.15 -1.56
N TRP A 110 28.35 -29.58 -2.61
CA TRP A 110 26.93 -29.77 -2.87
C TRP A 110 26.63 -30.24 -4.28
N TYR A 111 25.52 -30.96 -4.39
CA TYR A 111 25.02 -31.59 -5.60
C TYR A 111 23.52 -31.32 -5.75
N VAL A 112 23.07 -31.19 -6.99
CA VAL A 112 21.64 -31.08 -7.32
C VAL A 112 21.29 -32.00 -8.48
N LYS A 113 20.11 -32.63 -8.42
CA LYS A 113 19.54 -33.35 -9.56
C LYS A 113 18.09 -32.94 -9.81
N ALA A 114 17.66 -33.04 -11.06
CA ALA A 114 16.27 -32.85 -11.44
C ALA A 114 15.46 -34.14 -11.16
N LEU A 115 14.21 -33.98 -10.73
CA LEU A 115 13.27 -35.07 -10.50
C LEU A 115 12.23 -35.07 -11.64
N TYR A 116 11.97 -36.24 -12.24
CA TYR A 116 10.94 -36.41 -13.27
C TYR A 116 9.92 -37.49 -12.87
N PRO A 117 8.70 -37.46 -13.42
CA PRO A 117 7.68 -38.49 -13.13
C PRO A 117 8.09 -39.91 -13.53
N GLU A 118 8.99 -40.05 -14.50
CA GLU A 118 9.40 -41.34 -15.09
C GLU A 118 10.80 -41.81 -14.63
N GLY A 119 11.46 -41.06 -13.74
CA GLY A 119 12.77 -41.38 -13.18
C GLY A 119 13.61 -40.14 -12.86
N ASP A 120 14.59 -40.26 -11.97
CA ASP A 120 15.43 -39.11 -11.57
C ASP A 120 16.51 -38.81 -12.62
N GLY A 121 16.86 -37.53 -12.77
CA GLY A 121 18.00 -37.11 -13.59
C GLY A 121 19.35 -37.39 -12.94
N ASN A 122 20.42 -37.15 -13.69
CA ASN A 122 21.78 -37.25 -13.18
C ASN A 122 22.10 -36.13 -12.18
N TRP A 123 22.97 -36.42 -11.22
CA TRP A 123 23.52 -35.42 -10.32
C TRP A 123 24.42 -34.43 -11.08
N SER A 124 24.40 -33.18 -10.61
CA SER A 124 25.36 -32.17 -11.05
C SER A 124 26.79 -32.55 -10.67
N PHE A 125 27.77 -31.86 -11.26
CA PHE A 125 29.11 -31.85 -10.69
C PHE A 125 29.09 -31.28 -9.28
N GLY A 126 29.99 -31.77 -8.42
CA GLY A 126 30.10 -31.31 -7.05
C GLY A 126 30.69 -29.91 -6.97
N ASN A 127 29.97 -28.99 -6.36
CA ASN A 127 30.41 -27.61 -6.19
C ASN A 127 30.95 -27.40 -4.78
N ARG A 128 32.23 -27.06 -4.68
CA ARG A 128 32.94 -26.90 -3.40
C ARG A 128 32.85 -25.49 -2.85
N PHE A 129 32.65 -25.39 -1.55
CA PHE A 129 32.66 -24.13 -0.83
C PHE A 129 33.19 -24.27 0.59
N ARG A 130 33.81 -23.20 1.11
CA ARG A 130 34.28 -23.11 2.48
C ARG A 130 33.58 -21.97 3.20
N ILE A 131 33.14 -22.21 4.43
CA ILE A 131 32.51 -21.16 5.23
C ILE A 131 33.58 -20.39 5.98
N ASP A 132 33.66 -19.09 5.75
CA ASP A 132 34.48 -18.17 6.53
C ASP A 132 33.64 -16.99 7.03
N ALA A 133 32.84 -17.25 8.07
CA ALA A 133 32.07 -16.21 8.74
C ALA A 133 32.96 -15.29 9.63
N SER A 134 34.28 -15.52 9.71
CA SER A 134 35.19 -14.62 10.45
C SER A 134 35.45 -13.30 9.71
N MET A 135 35.26 -13.30 8.39
CA MET A 135 35.30 -12.09 7.53
C MET A 135 34.10 -11.16 7.72
N ALA A 136 32.98 -11.64 8.29
CA ALA A 136 31.80 -10.82 8.56
C ALA A 136 31.99 -9.88 9.78
N LEU A 137 32.95 -10.19 10.67
CA LEU A 137 33.23 -9.38 11.85
C LEU A 137 34.44 -8.45 11.67
N THR A 138 35.51 -8.93 11.02
CA THR A 138 36.79 -8.20 10.94
C THR A 138 36.75 -7.00 10.00
N GLY A 139 36.05 -7.09 8.86
CA GLY A 139 35.91 -5.94 7.93
C GLY A 139 35.09 -4.79 8.50
N MET A 140 34.13 -5.09 9.39
CA MET A 140 33.33 -4.07 10.07
C MET A 140 34.14 -3.38 11.17
N GLU A 141 34.95 -4.11 11.93
CA GLU A 141 35.76 -3.54 13.00
C GLU A 141 36.90 -2.66 12.48
N GLU A 142 37.52 -3.01 11.35
CA GLU A 142 38.62 -2.22 10.78
C GLU A 142 38.11 -0.95 10.08
N ALA A 143 36.99 -1.04 9.34
CA ALA A 143 36.32 0.12 8.74
C ALA A 143 35.73 1.06 9.80
N VAL A 144 35.18 0.53 10.89
CA VAL A 144 34.73 1.32 12.05
C VAL A 144 35.93 1.95 12.74
N ARG A 145 37.05 1.24 12.93
CA ARG A 145 38.26 1.80 13.56
C ARG A 145 38.88 2.92 12.73
N GLU A 146 38.94 2.77 11.41
CA GLU A 146 39.43 3.81 10.50
C GLU A 146 38.51 5.04 10.52
N LYS A 147 37.18 4.83 10.41
CA LYS A 147 36.17 5.90 10.54
C LYS A 147 36.16 6.56 11.91
N VAL A 148 36.34 5.82 12.99
CA VAL A 148 36.42 6.34 14.36
C VAL A 148 37.70 7.14 14.55
N THR A 149 38.81 6.76 13.92
CA THR A 149 40.07 7.50 13.98
C THR A 149 40.02 8.78 13.13
N GLU A 150 39.34 8.74 11.98
CA GLU A 150 39.01 9.89 11.14
C GLU A 150 38.09 10.87 11.91
N TYR A 151 37.02 10.37 12.51
CA TYR A 151 36.10 11.15 13.34
C TYR A 151 36.77 11.70 14.61
N ALA A 152 37.70 10.96 15.22
CA ALA A 152 38.46 11.41 16.39
C ALA A 152 39.45 12.52 16.05
N LYS A 153 40.04 12.54 14.84
CA LYS A 153 40.86 13.67 14.36
C LYS A 153 40.01 14.90 14.11
N THR A 154 38.85 14.76 13.47
CA THR A 154 37.89 15.88 13.30
C THR A 154 37.30 16.33 14.63
N ASP A 155 37.10 15.43 15.61
CA ASP A 155 36.66 15.80 16.97
C ASP A 155 37.79 16.46 17.75
N THR A 156 39.07 16.18 17.46
CA THR A 156 40.20 16.88 18.07
C THR A 156 40.38 18.27 17.46
N GLU A 157 40.26 18.42 16.14
CA GLU A 157 40.24 19.74 15.48
C GLU A 157 38.99 20.54 15.83
N PHE A 158 37.82 19.89 15.95
CA PHE A 158 36.58 20.51 16.40
C PHE A 158 36.62 20.83 17.89
N ARG A 159 37.25 20.01 18.73
CA ARG A 159 37.51 20.30 20.15
C ARG A 159 38.58 21.33 20.35
N GLU A 160 39.59 21.43 19.50
CA GLU A 160 40.56 22.53 19.52
C GLU A 160 39.97 23.80 18.95
N ALA A 161 39.09 23.74 17.95
CA ALA A 161 38.31 24.87 17.47
C ALA A 161 37.32 25.33 18.55
N ILE A 162 36.61 24.41 19.20
CA ILE A 162 35.73 24.70 20.34
C ILE A 162 36.55 25.15 21.55
N ARG A 163 37.72 24.57 21.85
CA ARG A 163 38.60 25.01 22.94
C ARG A 163 39.16 26.40 22.64
N ARG A 164 39.53 26.72 21.40
CA ARG A 164 39.89 28.07 20.98
C ARG A 164 38.72 29.04 21.06
N ILE A 165 37.50 28.61 20.70
CA ILE A 165 36.26 29.40 20.86
C ILE A 165 35.91 29.59 22.34
N ILE A 166 36.14 28.59 23.20
CA ILE A 166 35.89 28.61 24.65
C ILE A 166 36.98 29.40 25.39
N GLU A 167 38.24 29.30 25.00
CA GLU A 167 39.36 30.06 25.58
C GLU A 167 39.37 31.52 25.11
N GLN A 168 38.78 31.83 23.94
CA GLN A 168 38.54 33.20 23.46
C GLN A 168 37.17 33.76 23.88
N SER A 169 36.30 32.96 24.51
CA SER A 169 35.02 33.43 25.06
C SER A 169 35.13 33.58 26.57
N PRO A 170 34.85 34.77 27.15
CA PRO A 170 34.84 34.93 28.60
C PRO A 170 33.74 34.06 29.21
N SER A 171 34.11 33.27 30.21
CA SER A 171 33.25 32.30 30.90
C SER A 171 32.12 32.99 31.69
N ASN A 172 30.87 32.66 31.38
CA ASN A 172 29.76 32.79 32.33
C ASN A 172 29.35 31.39 32.79
N SER A 173 29.98 30.92 33.86
CA SER A 173 29.38 29.95 34.77
C SER A 173 28.60 30.74 35.81
N ASP A 174 27.27 30.61 35.81
CA ASP A 174 26.53 30.27 37.02
C ASP A 174 25.07 29.95 36.67
N GLY A 175 24.62 28.79 37.13
CA GLY A 175 23.20 28.51 37.25
C GLY A 175 22.66 29.40 38.37
N GLY A 176 21.87 30.40 38.02
CA GLY A 176 21.31 31.34 38.99
C GLY A 176 20.08 32.01 38.42
N THR A 177 18.98 31.78 39.12
CA THR A 177 17.65 32.40 39.01
C THR A 177 17.62 33.84 38.53
N ALA A 178 16.54 34.16 37.80
CA ALA A 178 16.08 35.51 37.50
C ALA A 178 16.34 36.51 38.64
N ALA A 179 17.10 37.55 38.35
CA ALA A 179 17.01 38.86 38.99
C ALA A 179 17.67 39.89 38.09
N ALA A 180 16.94 40.97 37.83
CA ALA A 180 17.49 42.19 37.26
C ALA A 180 18.64 42.69 38.16
N GLY A 181 19.76 43.05 37.54
CA GLY A 181 20.90 43.68 38.18
C GLY A 181 21.70 44.44 37.14
N ASP A 182 21.69 45.77 37.27
CA ASP A 182 22.47 46.71 36.47
C ASP A 182 23.95 46.32 36.41
N GLY A 183 24.49 46.17 35.20
CA GLY A 183 25.90 45.90 34.98
C GLY A 183 26.17 45.60 33.51
N ASP A 184 26.74 46.59 32.82
CA ASP A 184 27.21 46.55 31.43
C ASP A 184 27.77 45.17 31.00
N LEU A 185 27.01 44.45 30.18
CA LEU A 185 27.52 43.39 29.31
C LEU A 185 27.39 43.88 27.85
N PRO A 186 28.45 43.80 27.04
CA PRO A 186 28.46 44.38 25.71
C PRO A 186 27.46 43.64 24.81
N ALA A 187 26.37 44.34 24.50
CA ALA A 187 25.33 44.04 23.53
C ALA A 187 25.52 42.72 22.75
N ALA A 188 24.83 41.65 23.19
CA ALA A 188 24.15 40.82 22.20
C ALA A 188 23.34 41.82 21.37
N ARG A 189 23.76 42.03 20.11
CA ARG A 189 23.27 43.10 19.24
C ARG A 189 21.74 43.00 19.12
N ARG A 190 21.03 43.69 20.00
CA ARG A 190 19.61 44.01 19.91
C ARG A 190 19.43 44.82 18.63
N LEU A 191 19.11 44.14 17.53
CA LEU A 191 18.74 44.78 16.26
C LEU A 191 17.23 45.02 16.29
N GLY A 192 16.82 46.19 16.79
CA GLY A 192 15.44 46.66 16.77
C GLY A 192 14.69 46.40 18.08
N GLY A 193 14.11 47.46 18.65
CA GLY A 193 13.24 47.36 19.82
C GLY A 193 12.02 46.50 19.48
N MET A 194 11.82 45.42 20.21
CA MET A 194 10.63 44.60 20.09
C MET A 194 9.58 45.16 21.05
N GLU A 195 8.44 45.59 20.53
CA GLU A 195 7.24 45.86 21.33
C GLU A 195 6.46 44.55 21.47
N GLY A 196 6.57 43.86 22.60
CA GLY A 196 5.89 42.58 22.80
C GLY A 196 6.37 41.76 24.00
N ASP A 197 5.42 41.20 24.76
CA ASP A 197 5.70 40.33 25.90
C ASP A 197 5.98 38.88 25.43
N ASN A 198 7.00 38.22 26.01
CA ASN A 198 7.33 36.81 25.76
C ASN A 198 7.70 36.46 24.29
N VAL A 199 8.51 37.29 23.64
CA VAL A 199 9.02 37.01 22.28
C VAL A 199 10.46 36.46 22.32
N THR A 200 10.69 35.32 21.65
CA THR A 200 12.03 34.77 21.39
C THR A 200 12.41 35.05 19.94
N SER A 201 13.56 35.69 19.68
CA SER A 201 14.00 35.99 18.31
C SER A 201 15.50 35.75 18.09
N TYR A 202 15.82 34.96 17.07
CA TYR A 202 17.19 34.62 16.70
C TYR A 202 17.38 34.70 15.18
N GLY A 203 18.17 35.67 14.71
CA GLY A 203 18.44 35.91 13.29
C GLY A 203 18.39 37.39 12.94
N LYS A 204 19.08 37.81 11.88
CA LYS A 204 19.01 39.21 11.41
C LYS A 204 17.58 39.52 10.98
N GLU A 205 16.99 40.61 11.50
CA GLU A 205 15.61 41.07 11.21
C GLU A 205 14.51 40.07 11.62
N ALA A 206 14.80 39.16 12.55
CA ALA A 206 13.79 38.25 13.09
C ALA A 206 12.89 38.98 14.10
N GLY A 207 11.59 38.99 13.83
CA GLY A 207 10.56 39.60 14.68
C GLY A 207 10.55 41.13 14.71
N THR A 208 9.36 41.72 14.78
CA THR A 208 9.17 43.18 15.00
C THR A 208 8.22 43.54 16.12
N GLY A 209 7.34 42.63 16.58
CA GLY A 209 6.42 42.88 17.68
C GLY A 209 5.47 41.71 17.96
N GLY A 210 4.40 41.97 18.71
CA GLY A 210 3.39 40.99 19.12
C GLY A 210 3.80 40.18 20.37
N SER A 211 2.90 39.41 20.96
CA SER A 211 3.17 38.65 22.19
C SER A 211 3.27 37.14 21.96
N VAL A 212 4.04 36.44 22.81
CA VAL A 212 4.13 34.96 22.85
C VAL A 212 4.62 34.34 21.54
N ASN A 213 5.62 34.95 20.90
CA ASN A 213 6.13 34.51 19.60
C ASN A 213 7.53 33.84 19.70
N THR A 214 7.82 32.90 18.81
CA THR A 214 9.17 32.32 18.60
C THR A 214 9.61 32.47 17.16
N PHE A 215 10.67 33.23 16.90
CA PHE A 215 11.22 33.47 15.57
C PHE A 215 12.68 33.05 15.50
N ILE A 216 13.02 32.14 14.58
CA ILE A 216 14.39 31.65 14.38
C ILE A 216 14.69 31.59 12.88
N GLY A 217 15.58 32.43 12.39
CA GLY A 217 15.95 32.54 10.97
C GLY A 217 16.02 33.99 10.52
N ASN A 218 16.80 34.25 9.46
CA ASN A 218 16.89 35.61 8.90
C ASN A 218 15.52 36.05 8.38
N ALA A 219 15.09 37.24 8.82
CA ALA A 219 13.81 37.86 8.48
C ALA A 219 12.57 36.99 8.75
N ALA A 220 12.66 36.06 9.70
CA ALA A 220 11.51 35.30 10.18
C ALA A 220 10.56 36.25 10.96
N GLY A 221 9.29 36.32 10.57
CA GLY A 221 8.31 37.21 11.21
C GLY A 221 8.69 38.70 11.15
N LYS A 222 9.37 39.14 10.09
CA LYS A 222 9.99 40.48 10.00
C LYS A 222 9.03 41.66 10.17
N VAL A 223 7.73 41.51 9.91
CA VAL A 223 6.77 42.63 10.01
C VAL A 223 5.57 42.33 10.91
N THR A 224 5.66 41.28 11.73
CA THR A 224 4.50 40.83 12.51
C THR A 224 4.28 41.63 13.78
N THR A 225 3.00 41.84 14.07
CA THR A 225 2.42 42.33 15.31
C THR A 225 1.42 41.32 15.90
N GLY A 226 1.27 40.14 15.27
CA GLY A 226 0.36 39.08 15.72
C GLY A 226 0.95 38.25 16.87
N GLU A 227 0.10 37.46 17.51
CA GLU A 227 0.43 36.72 18.73
C GLU A 227 0.52 35.21 18.51
N ALA A 228 1.21 34.50 19.42
CA ALA A 228 1.27 33.03 19.49
C ALA A 228 1.81 32.33 18.23
N ASN A 229 2.74 32.97 17.51
CA ASN A 229 3.34 32.43 16.29
C ASN A 229 4.70 31.74 16.54
N THR A 230 4.97 30.65 15.82
CA THR A 230 6.27 29.97 15.79
C THR A 230 6.81 29.92 14.37
N PHE A 231 7.81 30.75 14.03
CA PHE A 231 8.45 30.77 12.71
C PHE A 231 9.91 30.33 12.80
N LEU A 232 10.26 29.26 12.08
CA LEU A 232 11.61 28.70 12.00
C LEU A 232 12.01 28.55 10.53
N GLY A 233 12.99 29.32 10.08
CA GLY A 233 13.53 29.26 8.73
C GLY A 233 13.83 30.63 8.14
N TYR A 234 14.66 30.65 7.09
CA TYR A 234 14.90 31.87 6.32
C TYR A 234 13.57 32.37 5.74
N VAL A 235 13.22 33.62 6.04
CA VAL A 235 12.00 34.34 5.62
C VAL A 235 10.67 33.62 5.95
N ALA A 236 10.65 32.75 6.97
CA ALA A 236 9.41 32.12 7.43
C ALA A 236 8.45 33.19 7.99
N GLY A 237 7.21 33.23 7.51
CA GLY A 237 6.23 34.25 7.92
C GLY A 237 6.65 35.69 7.65
N TYR A 238 7.51 35.94 6.65
CA TYR A 238 8.11 37.25 6.38
C TYR A 238 7.11 38.41 6.31
N SER A 239 5.96 38.19 5.66
CA SER A 239 4.93 39.21 5.42
C SER A 239 3.81 39.21 6.47
N ASN A 240 3.90 38.36 7.51
CA ASN A 240 2.83 38.25 8.50
C ASN A 240 2.73 39.56 9.26
N THR A 241 1.56 40.19 9.21
CA THR A 241 1.25 41.43 9.92
C THR A 241 0.46 41.10 11.18
N THR A 242 -0.83 40.77 11.06
CA THR A 242 -1.75 40.52 12.19
C THR A 242 -2.15 39.07 12.37
N GLY A 243 -1.56 38.12 11.62
CA GLY A 243 -1.91 36.71 11.72
C GLY A 243 -1.41 36.09 13.04
N GLU A 244 -2.24 35.26 13.65
CA GLU A 244 -2.03 34.70 14.99
C GLU A 244 -2.09 33.17 14.96
N ASP A 245 -1.51 32.53 15.97
CA ASP A 245 -1.54 31.06 16.16
C ASP A 245 -1.01 30.28 14.94
N ASN A 246 0.01 30.80 14.26
CA ASN A 246 0.61 30.14 13.10
C ASN A 246 1.93 29.44 13.45
N THR A 247 2.15 28.26 12.88
CA THR A 247 3.42 27.52 12.96
C THR A 247 4.01 27.38 11.56
N PHE A 248 5.09 28.10 11.26
CA PHE A 248 5.79 28.05 9.97
C PHE A 248 7.22 27.54 10.12
N LEU A 249 7.49 26.33 9.62
CA LEU A 249 8.77 25.66 9.75
C LEU A 249 9.33 25.34 8.35
N GLY A 250 10.36 26.05 7.92
CA GLY A 250 11.04 25.85 6.63
C GLY A 250 11.42 27.15 5.94
N TYR A 251 12.33 27.06 4.97
CA TYR A 251 12.67 28.18 4.08
C TYR A 251 11.41 28.67 3.36
N GLY A 252 11.02 29.93 3.56
CA GLY A 252 9.84 30.52 2.93
C GLY A 252 8.49 29.93 3.35
N ALA A 253 8.42 29.16 4.44
CA ALA A 253 7.13 28.67 4.94
C ALA A 253 6.23 29.86 5.33
N GLY A 254 5.01 29.91 4.79
CA GLY A 254 4.06 31.00 5.04
C GLY A 254 4.56 32.40 4.65
N TYR A 255 5.50 32.53 3.71
CA TYR A 255 6.19 33.79 3.36
C TYR A 255 5.25 34.98 3.14
N SER A 256 4.15 34.77 2.42
CA SER A 256 3.19 35.82 2.03
C SER A 256 2.02 35.97 3.00
N ASN A 257 1.99 35.25 4.14
CA ASN A 257 0.85 35.33 5.08
C ASN A 257 0.74 36.77 5.55
N ILE A 258 -0.44 37.39 5.49
CA ILE A 258 -0.67 38.78 5.92
C ILE A 258 -1.46 38.77 7.22
N SER A 259 -2.65 38.16 7.21
CA SER A 259 -3.58 38.11 8.34
C SER A 259 -4.23 36.74 8.50
N GLY A 260 -3.70 35.69 7.87
CA GLY A 260 -4.19 34.33 8.06
C GLY A 260 -3.86 33.82 9.47
N HIS A 261 -4.83 33.19 10.12
CA HIS A 261 -4.71 32.63 11.47
C HIS A 261 -4.76 31.10 11.47
N TYR A 262 -4.24 30.47 12.52
CA TYR A 262 -4.37 29.02 12.76
C TYR A 262 -3.78 28.14 11.64
N ASN A 263 -2.70 28.59 10.98
CA ASN A 263 -2.07 27.81 9.92
C ASN A 263 -0.84 27.05 10.43
N THR A 264 -0.71 25.79 10.04
CA THR A 264 0.50 24.99 10.23
C THR A 264 1.14 24.73 8.87
N CYS A 265 2.27 25.35 8.57
CA CYS A 265 3.04 25.13 7.35
C CYS A 265 4.42 24.57 7.71
N MET A 266 4.70 23.32 7.32
CA MET A 266 5.99 22.67 7.57
C MET A 266 6.57 22.15 6.27
N GLY A 267 7.69 22.72 5.83
CA GLY A 267 8.35 22.39 4.58
C GLY A 267 8.87 23.63 3.87
N ASN A 268 9.87 23.44 3.02
CA ASN A 268 10.38 24.49 2.15
C ASN A 268 9.25 24.96 1.20
N HIS A 269 8.94 26.26 1.22
CA HIS A 269 7.82 26.90 0.52
C HIS A 269 6.42 26.34 0.84
N ALA A 270 6.22 25.66 1.97
CA ALA A 270 4.87 25.27 2.39
C ALA A 270 4.01 26.53 2.65
N GLY A 271 2.85 26.62 1.99
CA GLY A 271 1.96 27.79 2.09
C GLY A 271 2.58 29.12 1.64
N PHE A 272 3.58 29.10 0.75
CA PHE A 272 4.37 30.29 0.40
C PHE A 272 3.54 31.52 -0.01
N SER A 273 2.49 31.32 -0.81
CA SER A 273 1.61 32.39 -1.32
C SER A 273 0.36 32.62 -0.47
N ASN A 274 0.20 31.93 0.66
CA ASN A 274 -0.98 32.11 1.51
C ASN A 274 -0.98 33.54 2.04
N THR A 275 -2.07 34.29 1.88
CA THR A 275 -2.18 35.70 2.29
C THR A 275 -3.15 35.87 3.45
N THR A 276 -4.39 35.41 3.29
CA THR A 276 -5.46 35.54 4.30
C THR A 276 -6.11 34.21 4.64
N GLY A 277 -5.70 33.11 3.99
CA GLY A 277 -6.22 31.79 4.27
C GLY A 277 -5.94 31.38 5.72
N GLU A 278 -6.95 30.83 6.37
CA GLU A 278 -6.90 30.39 7.78
C GLU A 278 -7.14 28.89 7.92
N LYS A 279 -6.76 28.32 9.07
CA LYS A 279 -7.04 26.92 9.44
C LYS A 279 -6.48 25.92 8.44
N ASN A 280 -5.34 26.22 7.83
CA ASN A 280 -4.68 25.33 6.87
C ASN A 280 -3.57 24.51 7.51
N THR A 281 -3.45 23.25 7.11
CA THR A 281 -2.33 22.36 7.46
C THR A 281 -1.61 21.94 6.18
N PHE A 282 -0.41 22.48 5.96
CA PHE A 282 0.43 22.22 4.81
C PHE A 282 1.74 21.58 5.25
N LEU A 283 1.89 20.27 5.04
CA LEU A 283 3.09 19.52 5.43
C LEU A 283 3.78 18.95 4.18
N GLY A 284 4.97 19.42 3.84
CA GLY A 284 5.76 18.96 2.70
C GLY A 284 6.40 20.10 1.90
N TYR A 285 7.43 19.79 1.10
CA TYR A 285 8.03 20.75 0.17
C TYR A 285 6.96 21.23 -0.83
N GLY A 286 6.74 22.54 -0.89
CA GLY A 286 5.78 23.17 -1.80
C GLY A 286 4.30 22.83 -1.54
N ALA A 287 3.97 22.23 -0.39
CA ALA A 287 2.57 21.93 -0.06
C ALA A 287 1.75 23.23 0.03
N GLY A 288 0.67 23.32 -0.76
CA GLY A 288 -0.19 24.51 -0.80
C GLY A 288 0.50 25.81 -1.24
N ALA A 289 1.61 25.73 -1.98
CA ALA A 289 2.43 26.90 -2.27
C ALA A 289 1.71 28.01 -3.05
N ALA A 290 0.72 27.69 -3.90
CA ALA A 290 -0.09 28.67 -4.62
C ALA A 290 -1.43 29.01 -3.93
N ASN A 291 -1.73 28.43 -2.75
CA ASN A 291 -2.93 28.81 -2.00
C ASN A 291 -2.82 30.28 -1.59
N THR A 292 -3.81 31.12 -1.90
CA THR A 292 -3.79 32.55 -1.56
C THR A 292 -4.77 32.90 -0.44
N THR A 293 -6.04 32.55 -0.59
CA THR A 293 -7.11 32.86 0.38
C THR A 293 -7.88 31.63 0.83
N GLY A 294 -7.54 30.45 0.30
CA GLY A 294 -8.18 29.20 0.67
C GLY A 294 -7.96 28.86 2.13
N HIS A 295 -9.02 28.41 2.80
CA HIS A 295 -9.04 28.10 4.23
C HIS A 295 -9.51 26.68 4.50
N GLY A 296 -9.18 26.14 5.67
CA GLY A 296 -9.61 24.81 6.09
C GLY A 296 -9.04 23.68 5.22
N ASN A 297 -7.87 23.87 4.62
CA ASN A 297 -7.23 22.89 3.75
C ASN A 297 -6.25 21.99 4.51
N VAL A 298 -6.12 20.74 4.09
CA VAL A 298 -5.14 19.78 4.64
C VAL A 298 -4.36 19.17 3.48
N PHE A 299 -3.11 19.60 3.29
CA PHE A 299 -2.22 19.13 2.23
C PHE A 299 -0.98 18.47 2.80
N LEU A 300 -0.78 17.19 2.48
CA LEU A 300 0.25 16.34 3.06
C LEU A 300 1.09 15.66 1.97
N GLY A 301 2.39 16.00 1.94
CA GLY A 301 3.46 15.43 1.12
C GLY A 301 4.05 16.39 0.08
N TYR A 302 5.04 15.92 -0.69
CA TYR A 302 5.73 16.72 -1.72
C TYR A 302 4.74 17.25 -2.75
N TRP A 303 4.64 18.58 -2.87
CA TRP A 303 3.77 19.32 -3.79
C TRP A 303 2.26 19.06 -3.62
N ALA A 304 1.83 18.54 -2.47
CA ALA A 304 0.42 18.32 -2.20
C ALA A 304 -0.38 19.64 -2.30
N GLY A 305 -1.44 19.64 -3.12
CA GLY A 305 -2.30 20.82 -3.30
C GLY A 305 -1.58 22.05 -3.85
N TYR A 306 -0.44 21.90 -4.56
CA TYR A 306 0.40 23.03 -5.00
C TYR A 306 -0.41 24.14 -5.71
N ASN A 307 -1.28 23.78 -6.65
CA ASN A 307 -2.13 24.70 -7.43
C ASN A 307 -3.55 24.88 -6.86
N GLU A 308 -3.87 24.30 -5.70
CA GLU A 308 -5.20 24.42 -5.11
C GLU A 308 -5.34 25.78 -4.42
N THR A 309 -6.41 26.49 -4.74
CA THR A 309 -6.73 27.84 -4.23
C THR A 309 -8.07 27.89 -3.51
N GLY A 310 -8.87 26.82 -3.61
CA GLY A 310 -10.15 26.66 -2.93
C GLY A 310 -10.00 26.37 -1.43
N SER A 311 -11.14 26.23 -0.77
CA SER A 311 -11.24 25.98 0.67
C SER A 311 -11.85 24.61 0.97
N GLY A 312 -11.54 24.05 2.14
CA GLY A 312 -12.07 22.77 2.59
C GLY A 312 -11.56 21.57 1.78
N ARG A 313 -10.31 21.59 1.32
CA ARG A 313 -9.72 20.56 0.45
C ARG A 313 -8.78 19.65 1.22
N LEU A 314 -8.80 18.36 0.90
CA LEU A 314 -7.84 17.36 1.40
C LEU A 314 -6.98 16.88 0.23
N TYR A 315 -5.65 16.92 0.38
CA TYR A 315 -4.70 16.27 -0.52
C TYR A 315 -3.69 15.47 0.30
N ILE A 316 -3.58 14.18 0.04
CA ILE A 316 -2.47 13.35 0.52
C ILE A 316 -1.76 12.79 -0.71
N HIS A 317 -0.59 13.35 -0.98
CA HIS A 317 0.13 13.09 -2.21
C HIS A 317 1.62 13.42 -2.08
N ASN A 318 2.46 12.71 -2.82
CA ASN A 318 3.91 12.87 -2.74
C ASN A 318 4.53 13.00 -4.15
N SER A 319 3.93 13.83 -5.00
CA SER A 319 4.42 14.07 -6.36
C SER A 319 3.92 15.41 -6.88
N GLY A 320 4.57 15.95 -7.93
CA GLY A 320 4.13 17.16 -8.62
C GLY A 320 3.00 16.95 -9.64
N PHE A 321 2.42 15.75 -9.72
CA PHE A 321 1.34 15.44 -10.67
C PHE A 321 -0.04 15.93 -10.19
N THR A 322 -0.96 16.05 -11.14
CA THR A 322 -2.34 16.54 -10.96
C THR A 322 -3.27 15.56 -10.24
N SER A 323 -2.89 14.29 -10.15
CA SER A 323 -3.72 13.19 -9.62
C SER A 323 -3.25 12.74 -8.22
N PRO A 324 -3.74 13.35 -7.14
CA PRO A 324 -3.40 12.94 -5.77
C PRO A 324 -3.83 11.51 -5.47
N LEU A 325 -3.13 10.81 -4.56
CA LEU A 325 -3.51 9.44 -4.18
C LEU A 325 -4.85 9.46 -3.41
N ILE A 326 -4.95 10.38 -2.45
CA ILE A 326 -6.17 10.65 -1.70
C ILE A 326 -6.50 12.13 -1.87
N TYR A 327 -7.73 12.40 -2.30
CA TYR A 327 -8.28 13.75 -2.40
C TYR A 327 -9.64 13.82 -1.73
N GLY A 328 -10.06 15.00 -1.31
CA GLY A 328 -11.37 15.18 -0.73
C GLY A 328 -11.83 16.63 -0.66
N ASP A 329 -13.11 16.75 -0.35
CA ASP A 329 -13.78 18.02 -0.08
C ASP A 329 -14.56 17.85 1.22
N PHE A 330 -14.13 18.59 2.25
CA PHE A 330 -14.72 18.57 3.58
C PHE A 330 -16.14 19.15 3.58
N ASN A 331 -16.43 20.14 2.71
CA ASN A 331 -17.75 20.73 2.60
C ASN A 331 -18.74 19.76 1.97
N LEU A 332 -18.30 19.02 0.95
CA LEU A 332 -19.10 17.98 0.30
C LEU A 332 -19.11 16.64 1.05
N ARG A 333 -18.27 16.51 2.10
CA ARG A 333 -18.07 15.27 2.87
C ARG A 333 -17.67 14.10 1.98
N THR A 334 -16.80 14.35 1.00
CA THR A 334 -16.34 13.35 0.04
C THR A 334 -14.85 13.08 0.18
N ILE A 335 -14.50 11.79 0.15
CA ILE A 335 -13.14 11.31 -0.05
C ILE A 335 -13.08 10.53 -1.36
N GLN A 336 -12.02 10.74 -2.11
CA GLN A 336 -11.73 10.12 -3.40
C GLN A 336 -10.36 9.46 -3.32
N ILE A 337 -10.28 8.22 -3.83
CA ILE A 337 -9.06 7.43 -3.87
C ILE A 337 -8.73 7.20 -5.35
N ASN A 338 -7.66 7.82 -5.84
CA ASN A 338 -7.19 7.60 -7.22
C ASN A 338 -6.26 6.38 -7.27
N GLY A 339 -6.79 5.23 -6.83
CA GLY A 339 -6.04 3.99 -6.67
C GLY A 339 -6.92 2.84 -6.17
N SER A 340 -6.28 1.75 -5.73
CA SER A 340 -6.99 0.63 -5.12
C SER A 340 -7.24 0.90 -3.64
N LEU A 341 -8.47 0.69 -3.18
CA LEU A 341 -8.85 0.73 -1.77
C LEU A 341 -8.95 -0.71 -1.24
N ASN A 342 -8.02 -1.12 -0.37
CA ASN A 342 -8.04 -2.41 0.31
C ASN A 342 -8.52 -2.21 1.75
N ILE A 343 -9.64 -2.82 2.12
CA ILE A 343 -10.28 -2.72 3.43
C ILE A 343 -10.66 -4.12 3.92
N ALA A 344 -10.45 -4.37 5.21
CA ALA A 344 -10.78 -5.67 5.80
C ALA A 344 -12.29 -5.84 6.02
N ASP A 345 -12.98 -4.75 6.38
CA ASP A 345 -14.44 -4.71 6.55
C ASP A 345 -14.97 -3.29 6.28
N ALA A 346 -16.15 -3.20 5.67
CA ALA A 346 -16.85 -1.95 5.39
C ALA A 346 -18.31 -2.06 5.85
N SER A 347 -18.66 -1.30 6.89
CA SER A 347 -20.03 -1.16 7.37
C SER A 347 -20.65 0.17 6.96
N ALA A 348 -21.95 0.17 6.73
CA ALA A 348 -22.74 1.36 6.44
C ALA A 348 -23.87 1.51 7.47
N ALA A 349 -24.15 2.74 7.89
CA ALA A 349 -25.27 3.03 8.77
C ALA A 349 -26.59 2.60 8.10
N SER A 350 -27.33 1.68 8.73
CA SER A 350 -28.56 1.10 8.17
C SER A 350 -29.66 0.89 9.22
N ASP A 351 -29.52 1.49 10.41
CA ASP A 351 -30.52 1.40 11.47
C ASP A 351 -31.89 1.95 11.01
N LEU A 352 -32.97 1.36 11.52
CA LEU A 352 -34.34 1.79 11.19
C LEU A 352 -34.58 3.25 11.59
N SER A 353 -34.01 3.69 12.72
CA SER A 353 -34.16 5.06 13.24
C SER A 353 -33.57 6.14 12.31
N PHE A 354 -32.64 5.76 11.43
CA PHE A 354 -32.06 6.67 10.44
C PHE A 354 -32.90 6.80 9.16
N LYS A 355 -34.00 6.05 9.03
CA LYS A 355 -34.80 5.93 7.82
C LYS A 355 -36.23 6.46 8.04
N ARG A 356 -36.78 7.09 7.01
CA ARG A 356 -38.18 7.54 6.92
C ARG A 356 -38.75 7.20 5.55
N ASP A 357 -40.07 7.23 5.41
CA ASP A 357 -40.78 6.98 4.14
C ASP A 357 -40.42 5.64 3.46
N ILE A 358 -40.31 4.58 4.26
CA ILE A 358 -39.85 3.26 3.83
C ILE A 358 -40.93 2.58 2.97
N LYS A 359 -40.57 2.25 1.72
CA LYS A 359 -41.43 1.51 0.79
C LYS A 359 -40.68 0.28 0.24
N PRO A 360 -41.38 -0.86 0.02
CA PRO A 360 -40.80 -2.00 -0.66
C PRO A 360 -40.28 -1.64 -2.06
N LEU A 361 -39.23 -2.32 -2.51
CA LEU A 361 -38.76 -2.19 -3.90
C LEU A 361 -39.64 -3.02 -4.83
N GLU A 362 -40.25 -2.37 -5.80
CA GLU A 362 -41.11 -2.99 -6.81
C GLU A 362 -40.41 -3.07 -8.17
N GLY A 363 -40.75 -4.10 -8.96
CA GLY A 363 -40.25 -4.30 -10.31
C GLY A 363 -38.75 -4.59 -10.38
N SER A 364 -38.16 -5.12 -9.31
CA SER A 364 -36.70 -5.29 -9.21
C SER A 364 -36.14 -6.27 -10.23
N LEU A 365 -36.88 -7.34 -10.58
CA LEU A 365 -36.44 -8.32 -11.57
C LEU A 365 -36.42 -7.70 -12.98
N GLU A 366 -37.48 -6.97 -13.35
CA GLU A 366 -37.59 -6.27 -14.64
C GLU A 366 -36.51 -5.20 -14.78
N LYS A 367 -36.24 -4.46 -13.70
CA LYS A 367 -35.16 -3.46 -13.65
C LYS A 367 -33.81 -4.11 -13.88
N VAL A 368 -33.46 -5.16 -13.13
CA VAL A 368 -32.16 -5.85 -13.25
C VAL A 368 -31.99 -6.50 -14.62
N THR A 369 -33.03 -7.14 -15.16
CA THR A 369 -32.99 -7.79 -16.48
C THR A 369 -32.86 -6.78 -17.63
N SER A 370 -33.28 -5.54 -17.44
CA SER A 370 -33.07 -4.46 -18.43
C SER A 370 -31.64 -3.91 -18.45
N LEU A 371 -30.85 -4.13 -17.39
CA LEU A 371 -29.48 -3.64 -17.30
C LEU A 371 -28.54 -4.48 -18.16
N LYS A 372 -27.55 -3.81 -18.77
CA LYS A 372 -26.53 -4.45 -19.61
C LYS A 372 -25.16 -4.36 -18.96
N GLY A 373 -24.63 -5.52 -18.58
CA GLY A 373 -23.21 -5.65 -18.24
C GLY A 373 -22.35 -5.40 -19.47
N VAL A 374 -21.29 -4.60 -19.33
CA VAL A 374 -20.35 -4.29 -20.40
C VAL A 374 -18.92 -4.60 -19.97
N SER A 375 -18.06 -4.92 -20.93
CA SER A 375 -16.62 -4.91 -20.75
C SER A 375 -16.03 -3.71 -21.48
N PHE A 376 -15.17 -2.95 -20.81
CA PHE A 376 -14.64 -1.68 -21.30
C PHE A 376 -13.16 -1.51 -20.92
N ALA A 377 -12.47 -0.61 -21.61
CA ALA A 377 -11.16 -0.10 -21.22
C ALA A 377 -11.29 1.40 -20.93
N TRP A 378 -10.51 1.90 -19.98
CA TRP A 378 -10.49 3.33 -19.67
C TRP A 378 -9.81 4.11 -20.81
N ARG A 379 -10.29 5.34 -21.04
CA ARG A 379 -9.65 6.28 -21.97
C ARG A 379 -8.54 7.04 -21.26
N THR A 380 -7.43 6.35 -21.02
CA THR A 380 -6.26 6.89 -20.29
C THR A 380 -5.57 8.02 -21.04
N ASP A 381 -5.66 8.02 -22.37
CA ASP A 381 -5.21 9.07 -23.30
C ASP A 381 -6.00 10.38 -23.16
N GLN A 382 -7.33 10.30 -23.05
CA GLN A 382 -8.23 11.46 -23.00
C GLN A 382 -8.41 12.02 -21.59
N TYR A 383 -8.18 11.21 -20.56
CA TYR A 383 -8.39 11.59 -19.16
C TYR A 383 -7.19 11.20 -18.28
N PRO A 384 -5.98 11.72 -18.56
CA PRO A 384 -4.77 11.38 -17.82
C PRO A 384 -4.86 11.78 -16.33
N ASP A 385 -5.53 12.90 -16.04
CA ASP A 385 -5.74 13.43 -14.68
C ASP A 385 -6.71 12.61 -13.82
N LYS A 386 -7.34 11.56 -14.36
CA LYS A 386 -8.22 10.68 -13.60
C LYS A 386 -7.50 9.46 -13.02
N GLY A 387 -6.23 9.25 -13.38
CA GLY A 387 -5.43 8.14 -12.84
C GLY A 387 -6.02 6.76 -13.15
N PHE A 388 -6.75 6.63 -14.26
CA PHE A 388 -7.29 5.34 -14.68
C PHE A 388 -6.15 4.36 -15.03
N ARG A 389 -6.34 3.09 -14.68
CA ARG A 389 -5.40 2.03 -15.05
C ARG A 389 -5.74 1.44 -16.40
N ASP A 390 -4.72 1.06 -17.16
CA ASP A 390 -4.88 0.29 -18.38
C ASP A 390 -5.41 -1.12 -18.09
N GLY A 391 -6.04 -1.72 -19.11
CA GLY A 391 -6.64 -3.05 -19.04
C GLY A 391 -8.16 -3.04 -19.16
N ARG A 392 -8.72 -4.22 -19.46
CA ARG A 392 -10.18 -4.38 -19.56
C ARG A 392 -10.80 -4.58 -18.18
N GLN A 393 -11.92 -3.91 -17.96
CA GLN A 393 -12.76 -4.04 -16.77
C GLN A 393 -14.18 -4.43 -17.19
N ILE A 394 -14.98 -4.82 -16.20
CA ILE A 394 -16.40 -5.12 -16.35
C ILE A 394 -17.22 -4.17 -15.47
N GLY A 395 -18.41 -3.81 -15.93
CA GLY A 395 -19.28 -2.92 -15.17
C GLY A 395 -20.56 -2.57 -15.92
N LEU A 396 -21.17 -1.48 -15.48
CA LEU A 396 -22.40 -0.93 -16.04
C LEU A 396 -22.15 0.50 -16.55
N ILE A 397 -22.88 0.88 -17.61
CA ILE A 397 -22.89 2.27 -18.10
C ILE A 397 -23.85 3.10 -17.24
N ALA A 398 -23.32 4.13 -16.57
CA ALA A 398 -24.08 4.93 -15.61
C ALA A 398 -25.34 5.58 -16.22
N GLN A 399 -25.28 6.01 -17.48
CA GLN A 399 -26.38 6.64 -18.20
C GLN A 399 -27.52 5.67 -18.51
N ASP A 400 -27.21 4.37 -18.68
CA ASP A 400 -28.23 3.35 -18.90
C ASP A 400 -28.86 2.92 -17.58
N VAL A 401 -28.05 2.82 -16.51
CA VAL A 401 -28.56 2.58 -15.15
C VAL A 401 -29.50 3.71 -14.71
N GLU A 402 -29.17 4.97 -14.99
CA GLU A 402 -29.98 6.13 -14.57
C GLU A 402 -31.43 6.08 -15.08
N LYS A 403 -31.65 5.56 -16.28
CA LYS A 403 -32.99 5.44 -16.89
C LYS A 403 -33.90 4.47 -16.12
N VAL A 404 -33.29 3.53 -15.39
CA VAL A 404 -33.97 2.40 -14.75
C VAL A 404 -33.96 2.54 -13.22
N LEU A 405 -32.83 2.98 -12.67
CA LEU A 405 -32.50 3.10 -11.24
C LEU A 405 -31.70 4.40 -10.98
N PRO A 406 -32.33 5.57 -11.10
CA PRO A 406 -31.65 6.86 -10.93
C PRO A 406 -30.99 7.02 -9.55
N GLU A 407 -31.52 6.40 -8.50
CA GLU A 407 -30.99 6.45 -7.13
C GLU A 407 -29.61 5.80 -6.93
N LEU A 408 -29.15 5.01 -7.91
CA LEU A 408 -27.80 4.44 -7.94
C LEU A 408 -26.77 5.37 -8.57
N VAL A 409 -27.20 6.41 -9.28
CA VAL A 409 -26.32 7.28 -10.07
C VAL A 409 -26.08 8.59 -9.35
N LYS A 410 -24.82 9.01 -9.28
CA LYS A 410 -24.43 10.34 -8.84
C LYS A 410 -23.78 11.08 -10.00
N THR A 411 -24.16 12.34 -10.18
CA THR A 411 -23.56 13.23 -11.17
C THR A 411 -22.67 14.24 -10.43
N ASP A 412 -21.42 14.38 -10.85
CA ASP A 412 -20.50 15.38 -10.30
C ASP A 412 -20.72 16.76 -10.94
N LYS A 413 -19.97 17.75 -10.44
CA LYS A 413 -20.01 19.14 -10.93
C LYS A 413 -19.67 19.29 -12.42
N ASP A 414 -18.93 18.34 -12.98
CA ASP A 414 -18.49 18.34 -14.38
C ASP A 414 -19.46 17.54 -15.29
N GLY A 415 -20.61 17.13 -14.74
CA GLY A 415 -21.63 16.35 -15.44
C GLY A 415 -21.25 14.87 -15.64
N LYS A 416 -20.15 14.40 -15.04
CA LYS A 416 -19.74 12.99 -15.12
C LYS A 416 -20.50 12.17 -14.11
N LYS A 417 -20.86 10.94 -14.50
CA LYS A 417 -21.72 10.07 -13.71
C LYS A 417 -20.93 8.92 -13.10
N SER A 418 -21.28 8.57 -11.87
CA SER A 418 -20.70 7.48 -11.10
C SER A 418 -21.79 6.59 -10.51
N LEU A 419 -21.46 5.33 -10.25
CA LEU A 419 -22.40 4.32 -9.76
C LEU A 419 -22.12 3.93 -8.31
N SER A 420 -23.19 3.84 -7.53
CA SER A 420 -23.17 3.29 -6.17
C SER A 420 -23.45 1.79 -6.22
N TYR A 421 -22.47 0.98 -6.62
CA TYR A 421 -22.62 -0.48 -6.76
C TYR A 421 -23.15 -1.15 -5.48
N GLY A 422 -22.74 -0.70 -4.29
CA GLY A 422 -23.21 -1.27 -3.02
C GLY A 422 -24.72 -1.12 -2.79
N LYS A 423 -25.41 -0.18 -3.47
CA LYS A 423 -26.87 -0.06 -3.39
C LYS A 423 -27.58 -1.08 -4.29
N LEU A 424 -26.91 -1.62 -5.30
CA LEU A 424 -27.49 -2.60 -6.23
C LEU A 424 -27.86 -3.89 -5.51
N THR A 425 -27.17 -4.22 -4.42
CA THR A 425 -27.40 -5.42 -3.62
C THR A 425 -28.85 -5.54 -3.13
N ALA A 426 -29.48 -4.44 -2.69
CA ALA A 426 -30.88 -4.46 -2.24
C ALA A 426 -31.86 -4.75 -3.39
N VAL A 427 -31.59 -4.20 -4.58
CA VAL A 427 -32.38 -4.47 -5.79
C VAL A 427 -32.23 -5.93 -6.20
N LEU A 428 -31.00 -6.45 -6.18
CA LEU A 428 -30.71 -7.85 -6.50
C LEU A 428 -31.41 -8.82 -5.55
N VAL A 429 -31.47 -8.52 -4.24
CA VAL A 429 -32.18 -9.35 -3.26
C VAL A 429 -33.66 -9.50 -3.63
N GLU A 430 -34.36 -8.41 -3.95
CA GLU A 430 -35.78 -8.49 -4.34
C GLU A 430 -35.98 -9.11 -5.73
N ALA A 431 -35.04 -8.92 -6.66
CA ALA A 431 -35.05 -9.60 -7.95
C ALA A 431 -34.92 -11.13 -7.79
N ILE A 432 -34.01 -11.60 -6.95
CA ILE A 432 -33.80 -13.03 -6.67
C ILE A 432 -35.03 -13.64 -5.99
N LYS A 433 -35.62 -12.94 -5.01
CA LYS A 433 -36.88 -13.40 -4.38
C LYS A 433 -38.01 -13.55 -5.40
N THR A 434 -38.13 -12.59 -6.31
CA THR A 434 -39.14 -12.63 -7.38
C THR A 434 -38.87 -13.79 -8.34
N GLN A 435 -37.61 -13.99 -8.74
CA GLN A 435 -37.20 -15.11 -9.58
C GLN A 435 -37.49 -16.46 -8.92
N HIS A 436 -37.22 -16.59 -7.61
CA HIS A 436 -37.48 -17.81 -6.85
C HIS A 436 -38.97 -18.19 -6.85
N LYS A 437 -39.87 -17.21 -6.66
CA LYS A 437 -41.32 -17.45 -6.73
C LYS A 437 -41.78 -17.96 -8.09
N GLU A 438 -41.22 -17.45 -9.19
CA GLU A 438 -41.56 -17.95 -10.52
C GLU A 438 -41.02 -19.36 -10.76
N ILE A 439 -39.88 -19.73 -10.17
CA ILE A 439 -39.36 -21.11 -10.18
C ILE A 439 -40.32 -22.06 -9.44
N GLU A 440 -40.73 -21.74 -8.21
CA GLU A 440 -41.69 -22.56 -7.44
C GLU A 440 -43.00 -22.78 -8.21
N LYS A 441 -43.50 -21.72 -8.85
CA LYS A 441 -44.71 -21.77 -9.68
C LYS A 441 -44.51 -22.64 -10.94
N GLN A 442 -43.35 -22.60 -11.57
CA GLN A 442 -43.02 -23.47 -12.70
C GLN A 442 -42.90 -24.94 -12.25
N GLU A 443 -42.30 -25.21 -11.10
CA GLU A 443 -42.19 -26.56 -10.52
C GLU A 443 -43.57 -27.13 -10.18
N ALA A 444 -44.46 -26.32 -9.58
CA ALA A 444 -45.83 -26.73 -9.30
C ALA A 444 -46.60 -27.07 -10.58
N ARG A 445 -46.47 -26.25 -11.63
CA ARG A 445 -47.06 -26.53 -12.95
C ARG A 445 -46.52 -27.82 -13.55
N LEU A 446 -45.21 -28.04 -13.47
CA LEU A 446 -44.56 -29.24 -14.00
C LEU A 446 -44.99 -30.50 -13.25
N SER A 447 -45.18 -30.41 -11.93
CA SER A 447 -45.74 -31.49 -11.10
C SER A 447 -47.18 -31.83 -11.50
N ALA A 448 -48.03 -30.80 -11.66
CA ALA A 448 -49.42 -30.98 -12.10
C ALA A 448 -49.50 -31.63 -13.49
N GLN A 449 -48.68 -31.19 -14.44
CA GLN A 449 -48.60 -31.77 -15.78
C GLN A 449 -48.13 -33.24 -15.75
N LYS A 450 -47.18 -33.59 -14.89
CA LYS A 450 -46.75 -34.98 -14.70
C LYS A 450 -47.88 -35.87 -14.18
N ALA A 451 -48.65 -35.40 -13.20
CA ALA A 451 -49.79 -36.14 -12.67
C ALA A 451 -50.90 -36.33 -13.71
N GLU A 452 -51.16 -35.30 -14.53
CA GLU A 452 -52.11 -35.40 -15.64
C GLU A 452 -51.65 -36.43 -16.69
N LEU A 453 -50.38 -36.39 -17.11
CA LEU A 453 -49.80 -37.36 -18.04
C LEU A 453 -49.87 -38.80 -17.51
N GLN A 454 -49.64 -39.00 -16.21
CA GLN A 454 -49.81 -40.31 -15.57
C GLN A 454 -51.26 -40.80 -15.66
N THR A 455 -52.22 -39.91 -15.43
CA THR A 455 -53.65 -40.23 -15.54
C THR A 455 -54.04 -40.56 -16.98
N GLN A 456 -53.56 -39.80 -17.95
CA GLN A 456 -53.80 -40.07 -19.37
C GLN A 456 -53.20 -41.41 -19.80
N ARG A 457 -51.99 -41.73 -19.32
CA ARG A 457 -51.34 -43.02 -19.58
C ARG A 457 -52.16 -44.19 -19.03
N ALA A 458 -52.65 -44.08 -17.79
CA ALA A 458 -53.51 -45.11 -17.19
C ALA A 458 -54.80 -45.34 -18.01
N ARG A 459 -55.43 -44.27 -18.53
CA ARG A 459 -56.60 -44.39 -19.42
C ARG A 459 -56.27 -45.04 -20.76
N LEU A 460 -55.11 -44.72 -21.35
CA LEU A 460 -54.66 -45.36 -22.59
C LEU A 460 -54.38 -46.86 -22.38
N ASP A 461 -53.79 -47.22 -21.25
CA ASP A 461 -53.55 -48.62 -20.89
C ASP A 461 -54.87 -49.37 -20.70
N GLU A 462 -55.89 -48.74 -20.08
CA GLU A 462 -57.25 -49.29 -19.95
C GLU A 462 -57.94 -49.47 -21.32
N GLN A 463 -57.90 -48.45 -22.19
CA GLN A 463 -58.44 -48.55 -23.55
C GLN A 463 -57.73 -49.62 -24.37
N ALA A 464 -56.40 -49.75 -24.23
CA ALA A 464 -55.64 -50.79 -24.89
C ALA A 464 -56.07 -52.19 -24.42
N ALA A 465 -56.31 -52.37 -23.13
CA ALA A 465 -56.83 -53.62 -22.58
C ALA A 465 -58.25 -53.94 -23.12
N GLU A 466 -59.12 -52.94 -23.23
CA GLU A 466 -60.46 -53.09 -23.81
C GLU A 466 -60.40 -53.46 -25.31
N ILE A 467 -59.50 -52.84 -26.07
CA ILE A 467 -59.31 -53.19 -27.48
C ILE A 467 -58.83 -54.64 -27.63
N VAL A 468 -57.95 -55.11 -26.74
CA VAL A 468 -57.47 -56.50 -26.74
C VAL A 468 -58.62 -57.48 -26.48
N THR A 469 -59.50 -57.20 -25.49
CA THR A 469 -60.65 -58.06 -25.20
C THR A 469 -61.67 -58.05 -26.34
N GLN A 470 -61.96 -56.88 -26.93
CA GLN A 470 -62.81 -56.76 -28.11
C GLN A 470 -62.26 -57.56 -29.30
N ARG A 471 -60.95 -57.49 -29.57
CA ARG A 471 -60.31 -58.30 -30.64
C ARG A 471 -60.45 -59.79 -30.38
N ALA A 472 -60.26 -60.25 -29.15
CA ALA A 472 -60.43 -61.65 -28.80
C ALA A 472 -61.89 -62.13 -29.03
N ALA A 473 -62.88 -61.33 -28.63
CA ALA A 473 -64.29 -61.62 -28.88
C ALA A 473 -64.63 -61.68 -30.38
N ILE A 474 -64.07 -60.77 -31.19
CA ILE A 474 -64.24 -60.78 -32.65
C ILE A 474 -63.67 -62.07 -33.26
N GLU A 475 -62.49 -62.53 -32.82
CA GLU A 475 -61.93 -63.80 -33.31
C GLU A 475 -62.76 -65.02 -32.91
N GLU A 476 -63.38 -64.98 -31.73
CA GLU A 476 -64.29 -66.03 -31.27
C GLU A 476 -65.57 -66.07 -32.12
N LEU A 477 -66.18 -64.91 -32.38
CA LEU A 477 -67.29 -64.74 -33.33
C LEU A 477 -66.93 -65.23 -34.75
N LYS A 478 -65.73 -64.93 -35.25
CA LYS A 478 -65.27 -65.42 -36.56
C LYS A 478 -65.17 -66.95 -36.61
N LYS A 479 -64.73 -67.60 -35.54
CA LYS A 479 -64.68 -69.07 -35.44
C LYS A 479 -66.08 -69.68 -35.47
N LEU A 480 -67.01 -69.12 -34.69
CA LEU A 480 -68.41 -69.55 -34.67
C LEU A 480 -69.06 -69.39 -36.05
N LEU A 481 -68.82 -68.27 -36.73
CA LEU A 481 -69.31 -68.04 -38.08
C LEU A 481 -68.80 -69.09 -39.08
N HIS A 482 -67.49 -69.40 -39.05
CA HIS A 482 -66.92 -70.46 -39.89
C HIS A 482 -67.58 -71.82 -39.62
N GLN A 483 -67.83 -72.18 -38.36
CA GLN A 483 -68.51 -73.43 -38.01
C GLN A 483 -69.94 -73.50 -38.54
N VAL A 484 -70.67 -72.39 -38.53
CA VAL A 484 -72.04 -72.32 -39.08
C VAL A 484 -72.01 -72.44 -40.60
N ILE A 485 -71.09 -71.76 -41.28
CA ILE A 485 -70.93 -71.84 -42.74
C ILE A 485 -70.55 -73.27 -43.16
N SER A 486 -69.66 -73.95 -42.43
CA SER A 486 -69.25 -75.33 -42.74
C SER A 486 -70.32 -76.40 -42.49
N LYS A 487 -71.43 -76.06 -41.80
CA LYS A 487 -72.55 -76.97 -41.56
C LYS A 487 -73.71 -76.81 -42.55
N ASN A 488 -73.71 -75.73 -43.34
CA ASN A 488 -74.79 -75.38 -44.27
C ASN A 488 -74.38 -75.48 -45.76
N ILE A 489 -73.21 -76.06 -46.03
CA ILE A 489 -72.71 -76.49 -47.35
C ILE A 489 -72.55 -78.01 -47.26
#